data_AF-A0A353JYK9-F1
#
_entry.id   AF-A0A353JYK9-F1
#
_cell.length_a   1.000
_cell.length_b   1.000
_cell.length_c   1.000
_cell.angle_alpha   90.00
_cell.angle_beta   90.00
_cell.angle_gamma   90.00
#
_symmetry.space_group_name_H-M   'P 1'
#
loop_
_entity.id
_entity.type
_entity.pdbx_description
1 polymer ?
#
loop_
_entity_poly.entity_id
_entity_poly.type
_entity_poly.pdbx_seq_one_letter_code
_entity_poly.pdbx_strand_id
1 'polypeptide(L)'
;MQRTHRAAVLETNFTWDDIGSFTALERFLKGDEKGNIITGCESGLLDVENTTVMGDKRLIAAIGLKDMLIIDTKDVVLVCPKDRCQDIKDLVKDMNGVNGYEKFM
;
A
#
# COMPACT_ATOMS: atom_id res chain seq x y z
N MET A 1 -14.67 -24.89 0.91
CA MET A 1 -14.74 -25.33 2.33
C MET A 1 -16.16 -25.66 2.79
N GLN A 2 -17.15 -24.78 2.63
CA GLN A 2 -18.47 -24.93 3.28
C GLN A 2 -19.37 -26.13 2.88
N ARG A 3 -19.02 -26.96 1.88
CA ARG A 3 -19.88 -28.08 1.43
C ARG A 3 -19.18 -29.44 1.33
N THR A 4 -18.00 -29.61 1.94
CA THR A 4 -17.29 -30.90 1.95
C THR A 4 -17.36 -31.58 3.31
N HIS A 5 -17.54 -32.89 3.32
CA HIS A 5 -17.47 -33.74 4.52
C HIS A 5 -16.04 -34.27 4.74
N ARG A 6 -15.12 -33.97 3.81
CA ARG A 6 -13.74 -34.46 3.80
C ARG A 6 -12.80 -33.27 3.80
N ALA A 7 -12.56 -32.71 4.99
CA ALA A 7 -11.57 -31.66 5.21
C ALA A 7 -10.63 -32.08 6.35
N ALA A 8 -9.36 -31.74 6.23
CA ALA A 8 -8.37 -31.85 7.29
C ALA A 8 -7.61 -30.51 7.37
N VAL A 9 -7.20 -30.13 8.58
CA VAL A 9 -6.43 -28.91 8.85
C VAL A 9 -5.13 -29.34 9.53
N LEU A 10 -4.02 -28.76 9.11
CA LEU A 10 -2.71 -28.97 9.73
C LEU A 10 -2.30 -27.69 10.44
N GLU A 11 -1.93 -27.79 11.71
CA GLU A 11 -1.35 -26.69 12.46
C GLU A 11 0.07 -26.42 11.98
N THR A 12 0.43 -25.14 11.86
CA THR A 12 1.74 -24.71 11.36
C THR A 12 2.36 -23.65 12.25
N ASN A 13 3.66 -23.79 12.54
CA ASN A 13 4.42 -22.86 13.39
C ASN A 13 5.12 -21.75 12.60
N PHE A 14 4.47 -21.17 11.59
CA PHE A 14 4.96 -19.99 10.89
C PHE A 14 3.90 -18.90 10.85
N THR A 15 4.34 -17.65 10.82
CA THR A 15 3.45 -16.50 10.66
C THR A 15 2.95 -16.44 9.22
N TRP A 16 1.63 -16.40 9.05
CA TRP A 16 0.98 -16.19 7.77
C TRP A 16 0.02 -15.01 7.92
N ASP A 17 0.10 -14.05 7.01
CA ASP A 17 -0.85 -12.93 6.90
C ASP A 17 -1.34 -12.89 5.45
N ASP A 18 -2.64 -12.67 5.28
CA ASP A 18 -3.26 -12.52 3.97
C ASP A 18 -2.96 -11.09 3.51
N ILE A 19 -1.83 -10.91 2.83
CA ILE A 19 -1.39 -9.60 2.33
C ILE A 19 -2.37 -9.15 1.24
N GLY A 20 -3.46 -8.52 1.66
CA GLY A 20 -4.53 -8.03 0.80
C GLY A 20 -4.61 -6.50 0.70
N SER A 21 -3.79 -5.77 1.47
CA SER A 21 -3.71 -4.32 1.46
C SER A 21 -2.29 -3.84 1.68
N PHE A 22 -1.97 -2.62 1.22
CA PHE A 22 -0.69 -1.98 1.50
C PHE A 22 -0.47 -1.76 2.99
N THR A 23 -1.54 -1.52 3.75
CA THR A 23 -1.51 -1.43 5.22
C THR A 23 -1.13 -2.74 5.91
N ALA A 24 -1.38 -3.90 5.29
CA ALA A 24 -0.91 -5.18 5.83
C ALA A 24 0.62 -5.31 5.69
N LEU A 25 1.19 -4.78 4.60
CA LEU A 25 2.63 -4.80 4.37
C LEU A 25 3.41 -3.95 5.41
N GLU A 26 2.81 -2.87 5.91
CA GLU A 26 3.40 -2.03 6.97
C GLU A 26 3.76 -2.82 8.23
N ARG A 27 3.01 -3.88 8.56
CA ARG A 27 3.26 -4.71 9.75
C ARG A 27 4.59 -5.45 9.71
N PHE A 28 5.14 -5.62 8.52
CA PHE A 28 6.40 -6.34 8.27
C PHE A 28 7.57 -5.39 7.99
N LEU A 29 7.30 -4.09 7.85
CA LEU A 29 8.30 -3.08 7.52
C LEU A 29 8.63 -2.25 8.77
N LYS A 30 9.92 -1.95 8.95
CA LYS A 30 10.38 -1.14 10.08
C LYS A 30 10.29 0.33 9.72
N GLY A 31 9.55 1.10 10.52
CA GLY A 31 9.48 2.55 10.39
C GLY A 31 10.67 3.28 11.05
N ASP A 32 10.79 4.56 10.74
CA ASP A 32 11.68 5.51 11.42
C ASP A 32 11.12 5.95 12.79
N GLU A 33 11.78 6.91 13.45
CA GLU A 33 11.37 7.44 14.76
C GLU A 33 9.99 8.14 14.74
N LYS A 34 9.54 8.62 13.57
CA LYS A 34 8.24 9.26 13.37
C LYS A 34 7.19 8.28 12.84
N GLY A 35 7.52 6.99 12.76
CA GLY A 35 6.65 5.93 12.24
C GLY A 35 6.52 5.93 10.71
N ASN A 36 7.37 6.67 9.98
CA ASN A 36 7.36 6.64 8.53
C ASN A 36 8.04 5.38 8.02
N ILE A 37 7.46 4.78 6.98
CA ILE A 37 8.02 3.60 6.34
C ILE A 37 8.44 4.01 4.93
N ILE A 38 9.70 3.78 4.56
CA ILE A 38 10.21 4.08 3.22
C ILE A 38 10.79 2.79 2.63
N THR A 39 10.37 2.44 1.42
CA THR A 39 10.87 1.24 0.73
C THR A 39 10.95 1.46 -0.78
N GLY A 40 11.98 0.89 -1.41
CA GLY A 40 12.12 0.83 -2.88
C GLY A 40 12.52 2.13 -3.58
N CYS A 41 12.63 3.26 -2.88
CA CYS A 41 13.03 4.54 -3.48
C CYS A 41 13.82 5.44 -2.53
N GLU A 42 14.49 6.44 -3.11
CA GLU A 42 15.01 7.60 -2.38
C GLU A 42 13.87 8.51 -1.93
N SER A 43 14.01 9.14 -0.76
CA SER A 43 12.97 10.05 -0.26
C SER A 43 13.51 11.23 0.55
N GLY A 44 12.76 12.33 0.54
CA GLY A 44 13.00 13.53 1.34
C GLY A 44 11.75 13.92 2.11
N LEU A 45 11.76 13.72 3.43
CA LEU A 45 10.60 13.97 4.28
C LEU A 45 10.87 15.15 5.22
N LEU A 46 9.95 16.12 5.25
CA LEU A 46 9.98 17.25 6.19
C LEU A 46 8.64 17.33 6.93
N ASP A 47 8.67 17.26 8.27
CA ASP A 47 7.45 17.29 9.10
C ASP A 47 6.40 16.24 8.68
N VAL A 48 6.86 15.02 8.39
CA VAL A 48 6.02 13.88 8.03
C VAL A 48 5.95 12.86 9.17
N GLU A 49 4.76 12.35 9.46
CA GLU A 49 4.48 11.38 10.52
C GLU A 49 3.62 10.21 10.04
N ASN A 50 3.88 9.01 10.56
CA ASN A 50 3.14 7.79 10.27
C ASN A 50 2.74 7.62 8.79
N THR A 51 3.63 7.98 7.86
CA THR A 51 3.37 7.94 6.42
C THR A 51 4.21 6.86 5.76
N THR A 52 3.58 6.10 4.87
CA THR A 52 4.24 5.01 4.15
C THR A 52 4.52 5.44 2.73
N VAL A 53 5.77 5.35 2.33
CA VAL A 53 6.29 5.67 1.01
C VAL A 53 6.87 4.40 0.41
N MET A 54 6.22 3.89 -0.63
CA MET A 54 6.72 2.78 -1.43
C MET A 54 6.99 3.31 -2.82
N GLY A 55 8.20 3.16 -3.33
CA GLY A 55 8.51 3.62 -4.68
C GLY A 55 9.34 2.65 -5.49
N ASP A 56 9.57 3.04 -6.74
CA ASP A 56 10.40 2.30 -7.70
C ASP A 56 11.57 3.17 -8.16
N LYS A 57 11.33 4.10 -9.10
CA LYS A 57 12.42 4.87 -9.74
C LYS A 57 12.48 6.33 -9.35
N ARG A 58 11.36 6.91 -8.89
CA ARG A 58 11.28 8.35 -8.61
C ARG A 58 11.76 8.62 -7.19
N LEU A 59 12.43 9.76 -7.00
CA LEU A 59 12.61 10.33 -5.67
C LEU A 59 11.27 10.88 -5.20
N ILE A 60 10.88 10.54 -3.96
CA ILE A 60 9.63 11.00 -3.37
C ILE A 60 9.92 12.02 -2.28
N ALA A 61 9.48 13.26 -2.47
CA ALA A 61 9.57 14.33 -1.48
C ALA A 61 8.19 14.66 -0.92
N ALA A 62 8.06 14.73 0.40
CA ALA A 62 6.80 15.04 1.07
C ALA A 62 7.02 15.97 2.27
N ILE A 63 6.06 16.89 2.47
CA ILE A 63 6.10 17.90 3.52
C ILE A 63 4.77 17.94 4.25
N GLY A 64 4.77 17.89 5.58
CA GLY A 64 3.58 18.11 6.40
C GLY A 64 2.49 17.02 6.31
N LEU A 65 2.85 15.82 5.83
CA LEU A 65 1.90 14.72 5.68
C LEU A 65 1.80 13.89 6.96
N LYS A 66 0.59 13.39 7.23
CA LYS A 66 0.34 12.52 8.37
C LYS A 66 -0.65 11.41 8.00
N ASP A 67 -0.37 10.18 8.43
CA ASP A 67 -1.23 9.02 8.21
C ASP A 67 -1.53 8.75 6.72
N MET A 68 -0.54 9.03 5.84
CA MET A 68 -0.67 8.91 4.40
C MET A 68 0.02 7.65 3.85
N LEU A 69 -0.40 7.26 2.65
CA LEU A 69 0.19 6.22 1.83
C LEU A 69 0.54 6.83 0.47
N ILE A 70 1.80 6.71 0.07
CA ILE A 70 2.34 7.14 -1.22
C ILE A 70 2.95 5.91 -1.87
N ILE A 71 2.41 5.50 -3.02
CA ILE A 71 2.89 4.35 -3.77
C ILE A 71 3.23 4.80 -5.19
N ASP A 72 4.51 4.78 -5.51
CA ASP A 72 5.03 5.00 -6.85
C ASP A 72 5.31 3.66 -7.52
N THR A 73 4.56 3.38 -8.58
CA THR A 73 4.85 2.27 -9.50
C THR A 73 5.39 2.83 -10.81
N LYS A 74 5.80 1.93 -11.70
CA LYS A 74 6.32 2.29 -13.02
C LYS A 74 5.44 3.31 -13.76
N ASP A 75 4.13 3.06 -13.78
CA ASP A 75 3.18 3.78 -14.64
C ASP A 75 2.18 4.63 -13.85
N VAL A 76 1.97 4.37 -12.56
CA VAL A 76 0.96 5.06 -11.73
C VAL A 76 1.53 5.44 -10.36
N VAL A 77 1.14 6.62 -9.87
CA VAL A 77 1.34 7.04 -8.48
C VAL A 77 -0.01 7.06 -7.76
N LEU A 78 -0.10 6.36 -6.63
CA LEU A 78 -1.25 6.41 -5.73
C LEU A 78 -0.87 7.22 -4.49
N VAL A 79 -1.73 8.16 -4.11
CA VAL A 79 -1.63 8.90 -2.85
C VAL A 79 -2.99 8.86 -2.17
N CYS A 80 -3.05 8.35 -0.94
CA CYS A 80 -4.29 8.33 -0.17
C CYS A 80 -4.02 8.29 1.34
N PRO A 81 -5.00 8.66 2.17
CA PRO A 81 -4.97 8.31 3.59
C PRO A 81 -4.85 6.79 3.78
N LYS A 82 -4.13 6.36 4.81
CA LYS A 82 -3.93 4.93 5.12
C LYS A 82 -5.25 4.20 5.37
N ASP A 83 -6.18 4.83 6.08
CA ASP A 83 -7.50 4.30 6.41
C ASP A 83 -8.43 4.11 5.20
N ARG A 84 -8.11 4.76 4.07
CA ARG A 84 -8.85 4.68 2.80
C ARG A 84 -8.17 3.81 1.74
N CYS A 85 -7.11 3.08 2.09
CA CYS A 85 -6.41 2.17 1.17
C CYS A 85 -7.35 1.12 0.51
N GLN A 86 -8.47 0.76 1.14
CA GLN A 86 -9.45 -0.17 0.56
C GLN A 86 -10.26 0.41 -0.60
N ASP A 87 -10.36 1.74 -0.68
CA ASP A 87 -11.17 2.46 -1.68
C ASP A 87 -10.54 2.41 -3.08
N ILE A 88 -9.31 1.89 -3.21
CA ILE A 88 -8.61 1.73 -4.51
C ILE A 88 -9.49 0.98 -5.52
N LYS A 89 -10.25 -0.02 -5.07
CA LYS A 89 -11.14 -0.79 -5.95
C LYS A 89 -12.25 0.07 -6.54
N ASP A 90 -12.76 1.03 -5.78
CA ASP A 90 -13.82 1.92 -6.24
C ASP A 90 -13.23 3.02 -7.11
N LEU A 91 -12.05 3.55 -6.77
CA LEU A 91 -11.30 4.45 -7.64
C LEU A 91 -11.06 3.83 -9.03
N VAL A 92 -10.59 2.58 -9.09
CA VAL A 92 -10.34 1.86 -10.36
C VAL A 92 -11.62 1.72 -11.20
N LYS A 93 -12.79 1.50 -10.58
CA LYS A 93 -14.07 1.44 -11.31
C LYS A 93 -14.46 2.78 -11.91
N ASP A 94 -14.21 3.87 -11.19
CA ASP A 94 -14.58 5.23 -11.59
C ASP A 94 -13.61 5.84 -12.62
N MET A 95 -12.41 5.28 -12.76
CA MET A 95 -11.39 5.76 -13.69
C MET A 95 -11.73 5.53 -15.18
N ASN A 96 -12.81 4.82 -15.51
CA ASN A 96 -13.31 4.68 -16.89
C ASN A 96 -13.64 6.02 -17.58
N GLY A 97 -13.85 7.10 -16.81
CA GLY A 97 -14.07 8.46 -17.33
C GLY A 97 -12.79 9.28 -17.54
N VAL A 98 -11.63 8.78 -17.12
CA VAL A 98 -10.36 9.52 -17.18
C VAL A 98 -9.71 9.29 -18.55
N ASN A 99 -9.52 10.38 -19.30
CA ASN A 99 -8.94 10.31 -20.65
C ASN A 99 -7.51 9.74 -20.60
N GLY A 100 -7.29 8.65 -21.33
CA GLY A 100 -6.00 7.95 -21.39
C GLY A 100 -5.79 6.86 -20.32
N TYR A 101 -6.80 6.58 -19.47
CA TYR A 101 -6.72 5.54 -18.44
C TYR A 101 -6.48 4.13 -19.01
N GLU A 102 -7.00 3.82 -20.21
CA GLU A 102 -6.85 2.50 -20.83
C GLU A 102 -5.38 2.07 -21.05
N LYS A 103 -4.43 3.02 -21.06
CA LYS A 103 -3.00 2.71 -21.18
C LYS A 103 -2.39 2.13 -19.90
N PHE A 104 -3.14 2.14 -18.80
CA PHE A 104 -2.71 1.75 -17.46
C PHE A 104 -3.47 0.55 -16.88
N MET A 105 -4.36 -0.09 -17.67
CA MET A 105 -4.99 -1.38 -17.37
C MET A 105 -4.26 -2.52 -18.07
#